data_AF-A0AAW0IYS4-F1
#
_entry.id   AF-A0AAW0IYS4-F1
#
_cell.length_a   1.000
_cell.length_b   1.000
_cell.length_c   1.000
_cell.angle_alpha   90.00
_cell.angle_beta   90.00
_cell.angle_gamma   90.00
#
_symmetry.space_group_name_H-M   'P 1'
#
loop_
_entity.id
_entity.type
_entity.pdbx_description
1 polymer ?
#
loop_
_entity_poly.entity_id
_entity_poly.type
_entity_poly.pdbx_seq_one_letter_code
_entity_poly.pdbx_strand_id
1 'polypeptide(L)'
;MLGGEEQNLQGLFYNIVIQILTKCLARMYGWPNTYVFTKAMGEMLIGHLKENESVVILRPTIVTSTFKEPFPGWVEGVRTIDSLAVGYGKGKLTVFLGDLQAALDLIPADFVVNSIIVAMVAHANHPSDVIYQVGSSASNPMTNAGLQEYGYRYFSQTPWINKDGKPVKVSKALVLGDMASFERYMALRYLLLLKGLEVVNVALCKYFQGTYINLRNKINFVMRLVELYRPYLFFEGIFDDMNTERLRMALRESGAEADLFCFDPKCIKWDEYFLNVHLPGIETYLEIKGSMDNE
;
A
#
# COMPACT_ATOMS: atom_id res chain seq x y z
N MET A 1 -13.91 -43.43 -0.24
CA MET A 1 -13.31 -42.29 -0.95
C MET A 1 -14.17 -41.02 -0.97
N LEU A 2 -15.40 -41.02 -0.43
CA LEU A 2 -16.29 -39.83 -0.44
C LEU A 2 -16.14 -38.88 0.78
N GLY A 3 -15.54 -39.33 1.89
CA GLY A 3 -15.43 -38.53 3.12
C GLY A 3 -14.37 -37.41 3.10
N GLY A 4 -13.44 -37.42 2.14
CA GLY A 4 -12.38 -36.40 2.03
C GLY A 4 -12.80 -35.14 1.26
N GLU A 5 -13.75 -35.25 0.34
CA GLU A 5 -14.25 -34.10 -0.44
C GLU A 5 -15.29 -33.28 0.34
N GLU A 6 -16.14 -33.92 1.14
CA GLU A 6 -17.12 -33.23 2.00
C GLU A 6 -16.46 -32.43 3.13
N GLN A 7 -15.39 -32.96 3.76
CA GLN A 7 -14.62 -32.22 4.77
C GLN A 7 -13.94 -30.98 4.17
N ASN A 8 -13.51 -31.06 2.92
CA ASN A 8 -12.88 -29.95 2.21
C ASN A 8 -13.90 -28.87 1.80
N LEU A 9 -15.12 -29.28 1.40
CA LEU A 9 -16.24 -28.39 1.10
C LEU A 9 -16.77 -27.68 2.35
N GLN A 10 -16.89 -28.38 3.48
CA GLN A 10 -17.28 -27.76 4.77
C GLN A 10 -16.23 -26.76 5.26
N GLY A 11 -14.94 -27.11 5.17
CA GLY A 11 -13.86 -26.17 5.50
C GLY A 11 -13.85 -24.94 4.60
N LEU A 12 -14.08 -25.12 3.29
CA LEU A 12 -14.19 -24.03 2.34
C LEU A 12 -15.40 -23.12 2.63
N PHE A 13 -16.56 -23.72 2.90
CA PHE A 13 -17.77 -22.98 3.27
C PHE A 13 -17.56 -22.17 4.56
N TYR A 14 -16.98 -22.78 5.59
CA TYR A 14 -16.68 -22.12 6.85
C TYR A 14 -15.74 -20.93 6.65
N ASN A 15 -14.68 -21.10 5.87
CA ASN A 15 -13.73 -20.03 5.55
C ASN A 15 -14.40 -18.88 4.79
N ILE A 16 -15.28 -19.18 3.83
CA ILE A 16 -16.03 -18.16 3.08
C ILE A 16 -16.96 -17.38 4.02
N VAL A 17 -17.71 -18.09 4.87
CA VAL A 17 -18.65 -17.49 5.82
C VAL A 17 -17.91 -16.58 6.80
N ILE A 18 -16.80 -17.05 7.40
CA ILE A 18 -15.96 -16.21 8.26
C ILE A 18 -15.50 -14.96 7.52
N GLN A 19 -14.96 -15.11 6.31
CA GLN A 19 -14.44 -13.96 5.58
C GLN A 19 -15.52 -12.91 5.27
N ILE A 20 -16.74 -13.35 4.95
CA ILE A 20 -17.88 -12.47 4.73
C ILE A 20 -18.28 -11.79 6.03
N LEU A 21 -18.44 -12.56 7.11
CA LEU A 21 -18.83 -12.03 8.42
C LEU A 21 -17.82 -11.01 8.94
N THR A 22 -16.51 -11.29 8.88
CA THR A 22 -15.46 -10.36 9.32
C THR A 22 -15.47 -9.07 8.48
N LYS A 23 -15.70 -9.15 7.16
CA LYS A 23 -15.84 -7.97 6.31
C LYS A 23 -17.07 -7.12 6.67
N CYS A 24 -18.21 -7.77 6.90
CA CYS A 24 -19.43 -7.08 7.34
C CYS A 24 -19.23 -6.41 8.71
N LEU A 25 -18.58 -7.11 9.64
CA LEU A 25 -18.29 -6.60 10.98
C LEU A 25 -17.37 -5.40 10.94
N ALA A 26 -16.28 -5.46 10.16
CA ALA A 26 -15.37 -4.34 9.95
C ALA A 26 -16.14 -3.09 9.47
N ARG A 27 -16.98 -3.25 8.44
CA ARG A 27 -17.82 -2.16 7.90
C ARG A 27 -18.83 -1.63 8.92
N MET A 28 -19.48 -2.51 9.68
CA MET A 28 -20.45 -2.14 10.71
C MET A 28 -19.81 -1.24 11.79
N TYR A 29 -18.57 -1.51 12.16
CA TYR A 29 -17.80 -0.70 13.10
C TYR A 29 -17.00 0.43 12.46
N GLY A 30 -17.25 0.76 11.19
CA GLY A 30 -16.63 1.90 10.51
C GLY A 30 -15.18 1.68 10.03
N TRP A 31 -14.67 0.45 10.04
CA TRP A 31 -13.34 0.13 9.55
C TRP A 31 -13.32 -0.13 8.04
N PRO A 32 -12.35 0.44 7.30
CA PRO A 32 -12.32 0.36 5.83
C PRO A 32 -12.06 -1.05 5.30
N ASN A 33 -11.34 -1.89 6.04
CA ASN A 33 -11.14 -3.29 5.70
C ASN A 33 -10.86 -4.14 6.95
N THR A 34 -10.82 -5.46 6.74
CA THR A 34 -10.57 -6.43 7.79
C THR A 34 -9.17 -6.33 8.38
N TYR A 35 -8.17 -5.91 7.60
CA TYR A 35 -6.80 -5.78 8.10
C TYR A 35 -6.71 -4.74 9.22
N VAL A 36 -7.12 -3.49 8.97
CA VAL A 36 -7.06 -2.45 10.01
C VAL A 36 -8.02 -2.74 11.17
N PHE A 37 -9.17 -3.36 10.90
CA PHE A 37 -10.09 -3.81 11.95
C PHE A 37 -9.42 -4.81 12.90
N THR A 38 -8.74 -5.82 12.35
CA THR A 38 -8.04 -6.83 13.18
C THR A 38 -6.87 -6.24 13.96
N LYS A 39 -6.16 -5.25 13.41
CA LYS A 39 -5.10 -4.53 14.13
C LYS A 39 -5.68 -3.74 15.32
N ALA A 40 -6.77 -3.01 15.11
CA ALA A 40 -7.44 -2.30 16.18
C ALA A 40 -7.96 -3.23 17.28
N MET A 41 -8.60 -4.35 16.90
CA MET A 41 -9.01 -5.38 17.86
C MET A 41 -7.82 -5.95 18.65
N GLY A 42 -6.69 -6.19 17.98
CA GLY A 42 -5.47 -6.67 18.63
C GLY A 42 -4.95 -5.70 19.68
N GLU A 43 -4.91 -4.40 19.38
CA GLU A 43 -4.52 -3.37 20.35
C GLU A 43 -5.47 -3.31 21.54
N MET A 44 -6.78 -3.39 21.31
CA MET A 44 -7.79 -3.44 22.38
C MET A 44 -7.62 -4.68 23.25
N LEU A 45 -7.35 -5.84 22.64
CA LEU A 45 -7.15 -7.10 23.34
C LEU A 45 -5.89 -7.07 24.20
N ILE A 46 -4.77 -6.59 23.66
CA ILE A 46 -3.53 -6.41 24.43
C ILE A 46 -3.78 -5.45 25.60
N GLY A 47 -4.47 -4.34 25.35
CA GLY A 47 -4.85 -3.38 26.39
C GLY A 47 -5.67 -4.02 27.53
N HIS A 48 -6.53 -4.97 27.21
CA HIS A 48 -7.35 -5.70 28.18
C HIS A 48 -6.58 -6.80 28.92
N LEU A 49 -5.65 -7.48 28.25
CA LEU A 49 -4.93 -8.65 28.77
C LEU A 49 -3.59 -8.32 29.45
N LYS A 50 -3.12 -7.08 29.38
CA LYS A 50 -1.77 -6.71 29.88
C LYS A 50 -1.58 -6.80 31.39
N GLU A 51 -2.66 -6.90 32.18
CA GLU A 51 -2.61 -6.91 33.65
C GLU A 51 -1.71 -5.79 34.21
N ASN A 52 -0.60 -6.14 34.89
CA ASN A 52 0.37 -5.21 35.47
C ASN A 52 1.59 -4.94 34.57
N GLU A 53 1.65 -5.53 33.39
CA GLU A 53 2.73 -5.32 32.43
C GLU A 53 2.56 -3.98 31.69
N SER A 54 3.69 -3.36 31.36
CA SER A 54 3.71 -2.16 30.51
C SER A 54 3.70 -2.55 29.04
N VAL A 55 2.90 -1.84 28.23
CA VAL A 55 2.75 -2.13 26.81
C VAL A 55 3.12 -0.90 25.97
N VAL A 56 4.07 -1.11 25.07
CA VAL A 56 4.44 -0.14 24.03
C VAL A 56 3.84 -0.60 22.70
N ILE A 57 3.01 0.24 22.06
CA ILE A 57 2.43 -0.03 20.75
C ILE A 57 3.08 0.89 19.72
N LEU A 58 3.73 0.31 18.72
CA LEU A 58 4.19 1.06 17.54
C LEU A 58 3.18 0.94 16.40
N ARG A 59 2.74 2.09 15.88
CA ARG A 59 1.81 2.23 14.74
C ARG A 59 2.55 2.84 13.56
N PRO A 60 3.23 2.02 12.73
CA PRO A 60 3.81 2.51 11.50
C PRO A 60 2.72 2.82 10.47
N THR A 61 2.95 3.86 9.68
CA THR A 61 2.18 4.15 8.47
C THR A 61 2.56 3.20 7.31
N ILE A 62 2.20 3.52 6.07
CA ILE A 62 2.61 2.78 4.87
C ILE A 62 4.14 2.72 4.82
N VAL A 63 4.67 1.52 5.01
CA VAL A 63 6.10 1.26 4.98
C VAL A 63 6.58 1.15 3.53
N THR A 64 7.61 1.92 3.21
CA THR A 64 8.30 1.92 1.91
C THR A 64 9.63 1.19 2.01
N SER A 65 10.46 1.24 0.96
CA SER A 65 11.80 0.67 1.01
C SER A 65 12.64 1.27 2.15
N THR A 66 13.80 0.69 2.40
CA THR A 66 14.77 1.26 3.34
C THR A 66 15.34 2.57 2.82
N PHE A 67 15.56 3.52 3.73
CA PHE A 67 16.21 4.79 3.44
C PHE A 67 17.73 4.62 3.33
N LYS A 68 18.33 3.91 4.29
CA LYS A 68 19.78 3.74 4.44
C LYS A 68 20.17 2.29 4.75
N GLU A 69 19.52 1.64 5.71
CA GLU A 69 19.97 0.34 6.25
C GLU A 69 18.96 -0.79 5.98
N PRO A 70 19.40 -2.05 5.79
CA PRO A 70 20.79 -2.51 5.67
C PRO A 70 21.50 -2.02 4.40
N PHE A 71 20.73 -1.62 3.39
CA PHE A 71 21.21 -0.91 2.20
C PHE A 71 20.04 -0.13 1.58
N PRO A 72 20.29 1.00 0.90
CA PRO A 72 19.21 1.86 0.40
C PRO A 72 18.32 1.17 -0.65
N GLY A 73 17.01 1.42 -0.57
CA GLY A 73 16.05 0.96 -1.56
C GLY A 73 15.65 -0.51 -1.41
N TRP A 74 16.13 -1.21 -0.38
CA TRP A 74 15.71 -2.59 -0.12
C TRP A 74 14.22 -2.66 0.17
N VAL A 75 13.56 -3.61 -0.47
CA VAL A 75 12.14 -3.89 -0.30
C VAL A 75 11.89 -5.38 -0.44
N GLU A 76 11.02 -5.92 0.42
CA GLU A 76 10.62 -7.31 0.38
C GLU A 76 9.22 -7.45 -0.24
N GLY A 77 9.20 -7.87 -1.50
CA GLY A 77 7.98 -8.10 -2.27
C GLY A 77 7.29 -6.82 -2.73
N VAL A 78 6.29 -6.96 -3.60
CA VAL A 78 5.48 -5.84 -4.09
C VAL A 78 4.36 -5.56 -3.08
N ARG A 79 4.44 -4.44 -2.36
CA ARG A 79 3.40 -3.99 -1.42
C ARG A 79 2.67 -2.77 -1.97
N THR A 80 1.71 -2.25 -1.20
CA THR A 80 0.75 -1.19 -1.55
C THR A 80 1.24 -0.17 -2.59
N ILE A 81 2.23 0.66 -2.24
CA ILE A 81 2.73 1.73 -3.13
C ILE A 81 3.60 1.17 -4.27
N ASP A 82 4.34 0.10 -4.01
CA ASP A 82 5.17 -0.57 -5.02
C ASP A 82 4.28 -1.11 -6.15
N SER A 83 3.10 -1.64 -5.83
CA SER A 83 2.17 -2.16 -6.83
C SER A 83 1.67 -1.08 -7.80
N LEU A 84 1.52 0.15 -7.31
CA LEU A 84 1.20 1.32 -8.13
C LEU A 84 2.39 1.69 -9.02
N ALA A 85 3.60 1.74 -8.45
CA ALA A 85 4.82 2.02 -9.20
C ALA A 85 5.07 0.97 -10.30
N VAL A 86 4.92 -0.32 -9.99
CA VAL A 86 5.05 -1.43 -10.95
C VAL A 86 4.00 -1.34 -12.04
N GLY A 87 2.73 -1.10 -11.68
CA GLY A 87 1.65 -0.94 -12.65
C GLY A 87 1.88 0.25 -13.59
N TYR A 88 2.40 1.35 -13.06
CA TYR A 88 2.72 2.56 -13.82
C TYR A 88 3.96 2.37 -14.72
N GLY A 89 5.06 1.82 -14.20
CA GLY A 89 6.27 1.51 -14.95
C GLY A 89 6.04 0.50 -16.09
N LYS A 90 5.11 -0.45 -15.91
CA LYS A 90 4.65 -1.36 -16.98
C LYS A 90 3.67 -0.71 -17.97
N GLY A 91 3.31 0.57 -17.80
CA GLY A 91 2.36 1.29 -18.65
C GLY A 91 0.91 0.80 -18.52
N LYS A 92 0.60 -0.01 -17.50
CA LYS A 92 -0.74 -0.58 -17.26
C LYS A 92 -1.64 0.39 -16.46
N LEU A 93 -1.05 1.28 -15.67
CA LEU A 93 -1.77 2.27 -14.86
C LEU A 93 -1.84 3.62 -15.59
N THR A 94 -2.90 3.85 -16.36
CA THR A 94 -3.09 5.11 -17.11
C THR A 94 -4.05 6.10 -16.45
N VAL A 95 -4.90 5.59 -15.55
CA VAL A 95 -5.86 6.38 -14.78
C VAL A 95 -5.77 5.98 -13.33
N PHE A 96 -5.80 6.98 -12.46
CA PHE A 96 -5.71 6.85 -11.01
C PHE A 96 -6.92 7.53 -10.36
N LEU A 97 -7.41 6.98 -9.26
CA LEU A 97 -8.44 7.60 -8.42
C LEU A 97 -7.75 8.14 -7.18
N GLY A 98 -8.05 9.37 -6.78
CA GLY A 98 -7.58 9.90 -5.50
C GLY A 98 -7.56 11.41 -5.49
N ASP A 99 -7.47 11.97 -4.29
CA ASP A 99 -7.23 13.39 -4.12
C ASP A 99 -5.72 13.66 -4.20
N LEU A 100 -5.33 14.52 -5.13
CA LEU A 100 -3.93 14.91 -5.34
C LEU A 100 -3.34 15.71 -4.17
N GLN A 101 -4.19 16.38 -3.39
CA GLN A 101 -3.77 17.19 -2.24
C GLN A 101 -3.72 16.38 -0.94
N ALA A 102 -4.38 15.22 -0.88
CA ALA A 102 -4.36 14.37 0.30
C ALA A 102 -2.93 13.93 0.65
N ALA A 103 -2.63 14.00 1.95
CA ALA A 103 -1.37 13.53 2.50
C ALA A 103 -1.29 12.01 2.39
N LEU A 104 -0.21 11.53 1.79
CA LEU A 104 0.15 10.13 1.72
C LEU A 104 1.18 9.86 2.82
N ASP A 105 0.71 9.33 3.95
CA ASP A 105 1.57 9.08 5.10
C ASP A 105 2.49 7.87 4.85
N LEU A 106 3.79 8.11 4.75
CA LEU A 106 4.79 7.11 4.35
C LEU A 106 5.96 7.12 5.32
N ILE A 107 6.56 5.96 5.54
CA ILE A 107 7.79 5.87 6.32
C ILE A 107 8.73 4.79 5.75
N PRO A 108 10.06 5.02 5.72
CA PRO A 108 11.02 3.98 5.35
C PRO A 108 11.05 2.81 6.35
N ALA A 109 11.34 1.61 5.86
CA ALA A 109 11.34 0.41 6.69
C ALA A 109 12.35 0.44 7.85
N ASP A 110 13.56 0.95 7.59
CA ASP A 110 14.61 1.12 8.59
C ASP A 110 14.25 2.15 9.67
N PHE A 111 13.49 3.18 9.33
CA PHE A 111 13.00 4.14 10.32
C PHE A 111 12.03 3.46 11.31
N VAL A 112 11.19 2.55 10.82
CA VAL A 112 10.31 1.74 11.69
C VAL A 112 11.15 0.86 12.61
N VAL A 113 12.14 0.14 12.08
CA VAL A 113 13.00 -0.75 12.87
C VAL A 113 13.78 0.05 13.93
N ASN A 114 14.38 1.17 13.55
CA ASN A 114 15.11 2.06 14.46
C ASN A 114 14.19 2.59 15.57
N SER A 115 12.95 2.96 15.25
CA SER A 115 11.98 3.39 16.26
C SER A 115 11.62 2.29 17.25
N ILE A 116 11.54 1.02 16.83
CA ILE A 116 11.30 -0.13 17.71
C ILE A 116 12.48 -0.31 18.68
N ILE A 117 13.71 -0.32 18.16
CA ILE A 117 14.91 -0.50 18.97
C ILE A 117 15.02 0.61 20.02
N VAL A 118 14.83 1.86 19.61
CA VAL A 118 14.93 3.02 20.50
C VAL A 118 13.80 3.02 21.54
N ALA A 119 12.58 2.64 21.16
CA ALA A 119 11.48 2.47 22.11
C ALA A 119 11.80 1.37 23.15
N MET A 120 12.30 0.22 22.71
CA MET A 120 12.68 -0.86 23.63
C MET A 120 13.72 -0.39 24.66
N VAL A 121 14.75 0.34 24.23
CA VAL A 121 15.78 0.87 25.13
C VAL A 121 15.20 1.91 26.09
N ALA A 122 14.37 2.83 25.59
CA ALA A 122 13.76 3.88 26.43
C ALA A 122 12.89 3.30 27.55
N HIS A 123 12.19 2.20 27.28
CA HIS A 123 11.30 1.56 28.25
C HIS A 123 11.94 0.43 29.07
N ALA A 124 13.17 0.01 28.76
CA ALA A 124 13.83 -1.10 29.44
C ALA A 124 13.91 -0.95 30.96
N ASN A 125 14.17 0.27 31.45
CA ASN A 125 14.22 0.59 32.88
C ASN A 125 13.13 1.59 33.32
N HIS A 126 12.29 2.03 32.38
CA HIS A 126 11.18 2.95 32.63
C HIS A 126 9.90 2.41 31.97
N PRO A 127 9.33 1.31 32.50
CA PRO A 127 8.14 0.71 31.93
C PRO A 127 6.98 1.71 31.93
N SER A 128 6.34 1.89 30.79
CA SER A 128 5.12 2.70 30.69
C SER A 128 4.29 2.29 29.49
N ASP A 129 2.99 2.59 29.56
CA ASP A 129 2.08 2.39 28.44
C ASP A 129 2.15 3.58 27.49
N VAL A 130 2.57 3.33 26.25
CA VAL A 130 2.67 4.40 25.25
C VAL A 130 2.38 3.89 23.85
N ILE A 131 1.82 4.77 23.03
CA ILE A 131 1.61 4.54 21.61
C ILE A 131 2.51 5.49 20.84
N TYR A 132 3.36 4.93 19.97
CA TYR A 132 4.21 5.66 19.05
C TYR A 132 3.61 5.58 17.65
N GLN A 133 3.18 6.73 17.13
CA GLN A 133 2.80 6.86 15.73
C GLN A 133 4.05 7.12 14.90
N VAL A 134 4.38 6.21 13.99
CA VAL A 134 5.60 6.25 13.20
C VAL A 134 5.22 6.54 11.75
N GLY A 135 5.15 7.83 11.42
CA GLY A 135 4.74 8.32 10.11
C GLY A 135 5.34 9.69 9.82
N SER A 136 5.07 10.19 8.62
CA SER A 136 5.55 11.48 8.13
C SER A 136 4.47 12.53 7.99
N SER A 137 3.17 12.16 8.01
CA SER A 137 2.08 13.09 7.65
C SER A 137 2.07 14.40 8.45
N ALA A 138 2.35 14.37 9.76
CA ALA A 138 2.41 15.59 10.57
C ALA A 138 3.73 16.37 10.41
N SER A 139 4.86 15.66 10.38
CA SER A 139 6.20 16.27 10.47
C SER A 139 6.85 16.60 9.12
N ASN A 140 6.53 15.84 8.07
CA ASN A 140 7.08 15.98 6.72
C ASN A 140 6.13 15.37 5.66
N PRO A 141 4.96 15.98 5.39
CA PRO A 141 3.93 15.39 4.56
C PRO A 141 4.38 15.17 3.11
N MET A 142 4.09 13.98 2.60
CA MET A 142 4.13 13.64 1.18
C MET A 142 2.72 13.67 0.61
N THR A 143 2.52 14.00 -0.67
CA THR A 143 1.18 14.06 -1.30
C THR A 143 1.04 13.10 -2.46
N ASN A 144 -0.20 12.75 -2.80
CA ASN A 144 -0.49 11.96 -4.01
C ASN A 144 -0.02 12.67 -5.29
N ALA A 145 -0.06 14.00 -5.34
CA ALA A 145 0.54 14.79 -6.43
C ALA A 145 2.05 14.57 -6.54
N GLY A 146 2.77 14.60 -5.41
CA GLY A 146 4.19 14.31 -5.38
C GLY A 146 4.47 12.91 -5.92
N LEU A 147 3.70 11.90 -5.48
CA LEU A 147 3.91 10.52 -5.88
C LEU A 147 3.75 10.35 -7.39
N GLN A 148 2.70 10.94 -7.95
CA GLN A 148 2.45 10.95 -9.38
C GLN A 148 3.61 11.60 -10.14
N GLU A 149 4.10 12.74 -9.66
CA GLU A 149 5.17 13.49 -10.31
C GLU A 149 6.50 12.72 -10.27
N TYR A 150 6.87 12.13 -9.13
CA TYR A 150 8.09 11.34 -9.02
C TYR A 150 8.03 10.07 -9.89
N GLY A 151 6.89 9.39 -9.91
CA GLY A 151 6.68 8.26 -10.81
C GLY A 151 6.83 8.68 -12.28
N TYR A 152 6.15 9.75 -12.70
CA TYR A 152 6.27 10.25 -14.08
C TYR A 152 7.70 10.61 -14.45
N ARG A 153 8.41 11.36 -13.59
CA ARG A 153 9.81 11.76 -13.83
C ARG A 153 10.73 10.56 -13.95
N TYR A 154 10.65 9.61 -13.01
CA TYR A 154 11.51 8.42 -13.01
C TYR A 154 11.27 7.56 -14.25
N PHE A 155 10.03 7.12 -14.50
CA PHE A 155 9.75 6.17 -15.58
C PHE A 155 9.80 6.80 -16.99
N SER A 156 9.73 8.13 -17.11
CA SER A 156 9.97 8.81 -18.39
C SER A 156 11.47 8.89 -18.72
N GLN A 157 12.34 8.98 -17.71
CA GLN A 157 13.79 9.04 -17.87
C GLN A 157 14.42 7.64 -17.95
N THR A 158 13.89 6.70 -17.17
CA THR A 158 14.33 5.30 -17.07
C THR A 158 13.16 4.38 -17.43
N PRO A 159 12.74 4.33 -18.71
CA PRO A 159 11.63 3.50 -19.11
C PRO A 159 11.98 2.02 -18.98
N TRP A 160 11.07 1.24 -18.40
CA TRP A 160 11.20 -0.20 -18.37
C TRP A 160 11.06 -0.80 -19.77
N ILE A 161 11.71 -1.94 -19.98
CA ILE A 161 11.67 -2.66 -21.26
C ILE A 161 10.56 -3.70 -21.20
N ASN A 162 9.66 -3.68 -22.18
CA ASN A 162 8.57 -4.66 -22.26
C ASN A 162 9.06 -6.02 -22.82
N LYS A 163 8.15 -7.01 -22.89
CA LYS A 163 8.39 -8.33 -23.49
C LYS A 163 8.96 -8.27 -24.92
N ASP A 164 8.63 -7.22 -25.68
CA ASP A 164 9.06 -7.05 -27.07
C ASP A 164 10.44 -6.36 -27.19
N GLY A 165 11.13 -6.13 -26.06
CA GLY A 165 12.41 -5.40 -26.04
C GLY A 165 12.27 -3.90 -26.26
N LYS A 166 11.05 -3.33 -26.17
CA LYS A 166 10.79 -1.91 -26.41
C LYS A 166 10.61 -1.14 -25.09
N PRO A 167 11.12 0.10 -25.02
CA PRO A 167 10.88 0.95 -23.85
C PRO A 167 9.40 1.30 -23.73
N VAL A 168 8.84 1.10 -22.53
CA VAL A 168 7.48 1.47 -22.17
C VAL A 168 7.41 2.99 -22.07
N LYS A 169 6.57 3.61 -22.92
CA LYS A 169 6.31 5.05 -22.85
C LYS A 169 5.21 5.32 -21.84
N VAL A 170 5.56 5.93 -20.72
CA VAL A 170 4.60 6.41 -19.73
C VAL A 170 4.16 7.84 -20.05
N SER A 171 2.92 8.17 -19.68
CA SER A 171 2.41 9.54 -19.67
C SER A 171 1.94 9.88 -18.26
N LYS A 172 1.83 11.17 -17.92
CA LYS A 172 1.22 11.56 -16.65
C LYS A 172 -0.19 10.96 -16.55
N ALA A 173 -0.42 10.13 -15.54
CA ALA A 173 -1.68 9.41 -15.40
C ALA A 173 -2.85 10.39 -15.24
N LEU A 174 -4.03 10.10 -15.80
CA LEU A 174 -5.22 10.90 -15.51
C LEU A 174 -5.67 10.62 -14.07
N VAL A 175 -5.73 11.64 -13.23
CA VAL A 175 -6.23 11.48 -11.85
C VAL A 175 -7.67 11.96 -11.77
N LEU A 176 -8.54 11.09 -11.28
CA LEU A 176 -9.96 11.37 -11.04
C LEU A 176 -10.14 11.64 -9.55
N GLY A 177 -10.57 12.86 -9.21
CA GLY A 177 -10.70 13.33 -7.84
C GLY A 177 -11.98 12.89 -7.12
N ASP A 178 -12.84 12.11 -7.76
CA ASP A 178 -14.07 11.61 -7.14
C ASP A 178 -14.55 10.31 -7.79
N MET A 179 -15.36 9.55 -7.04
CA MET A 179 -15.87 8.26 -7.50
C MET A 179 -16.90 8.37 -8.62
N ALA A 180 -17.72 9.42 -8.67
CA ALA A 180 -18.69 9.56 -9.75
C ALA A 180 -17.98 9.78 -11.10
N SER A 181 -16.90 10.56 -11.11
CA SER A 181 -16.03 10.74 -12.28
C SER A 181 -15.34 9.43 -12.68
N PHE A 182 -14.83 8.66 -11.71
CA PHE A 182 -14.26 7.35 -11.98
C PHE A 182 -15.27 6.34 -12.54
N GLU A 183 -16.46 6.24 -11.94
CA GLU A 183 -17.52 5.36 -12.42
C GLU A 183 -17.99 5.74 -13.83
N ARG A 184 -18.18 7.04 -14.11
CA ARG A 184 -18.50 7.52 -15.45
C ARG A 184 -17.42 7.15 -16.47
N TYR A 185 -16.16 7.38 -16.11
CA TYR A 185 -15.03 7.03 -16.97
C TYR A 185 -14.96 5.52 -17.24
N MET A 186 -15.12 4.69 -16.21
CA MET A 186 -15.13 3.23 -16.34
C MET A 186 -16.32 2.74 -17.17
N ALA A 187 -17.49 3.33 -16.97
CA ALA A 187 -18.69 3.02 -17.73
C ALA A 187 -18.48 3.30 -19.22
N LEU A 188 -18.06 4.52 -19.56
CA LEU A 188 -17.91 4.97 -20.94
C LEU A 188 -16.78 4.23 -21.68
N ARG A 189 -15.62 4.09 -21.05
CA ARG A 189 -14.42 3.57 -21.72
C ARG A 189 -14.33 2.05 -21.71
N TYR A 190 -14.90 1.36 -20.71
CA TYR A 190 -14.70 -0.08 -20.56
C TYR A 190 -16.01 -0.88 -20.51
N LEU A 191 -16.98 -0.50 -19.67
CA LEU A 191 -18.20 -1.31 -19.49
C LEU A 191 -19.11 -1.30 -20.71
N LEU A 192 -19.27 -0.15 -21.39
CA LEU A 192 -20.04 -0.07 -22.64
C LEU A 192 -19.44 -0.97 -23.72
N LEU A 193 -18.11 -0.94 -23.88
CA LEU A 193 -17.40 -1.80 -24.84
C LEU A 193 -17.51 -3.28 -24.47
N LEU A 194 -17.38 -3.62 -23.18
CA LEU A 194 -17.55 -4.99 -22.70
C LEU A 194 -18.96 -5.52 -22.98
N LYS A 195 -20.00 -4.68 -22.78
CA LYS A 195 -21.39 -5.05 -23.06
C LYS A 195 -21.65 -5.21 -24.56
N GLY A 196 -21.05 -4.36 -25.40
CA GLY A 196 -21.05 -4.56 -26.85
C GLY A 196 -20.40 -5.89 -27.25
N LEU A 197 -19.24 -6.20 -26.66
CA LEU A 197 -18.54 -7.47 -26.89
C LEU A 197 -19.38 -8.68 -26.42
N GLU A 198 -20.11 -8.56 -25.32
CA GLU A 198 -21.02 -9.61 -24.83
C GLU A 198 -22.10 -9.96 -25.87
N VAL A 199 -22.75 -8.94 -26.44
CA VAL A 199 -23.79 -9.12 -27.46
C VAL A 199 -23.21 -9.78 -28.71
N VAL A 200 -22.08 -9.28 -29.21
CA VAL A 200 -21.38 -9.87 -30.38
C VAL A 200 -20.96 -11.31 -30.10
N ASN A 201 -20.45 -11.58 -28.90
CA ASN A 201 -20.02 -12.91 -28.50
C ASN A 201 -21.20 -13.90 -28.44
N VAL A 202 -22.37 -13.48 -27.93
CA VAL A 202 -23.60 -14.30 -27.97
C VAL A 202 -24.08 -14.53 -29.41
N ALA A 203 -24.09 -13.48 -30.24
CA ALA A 203 -24.51 -13.57 -31.64
C ALA A 203 -23.61 -14.50 -32.47
N LEU A 204 -22.32 -14.58 -32.14
CA LEU A 204 -21.33 -15.45 -32.79
C LEU A 204 -21.11 -16.76 -32.02
N CYS A 205 -22.15 -17.30 -31.38
CA CYS A 205 -22.11 -18.60 -30.70
C CYS A 205 -20.93 -18.79 -29.75
N LYS A 206 -20.59 -17.75 -28.97
CA LYS A 206 -19.51 -17.72 -27.98
C LYS A 206 -18.08 -17.77 -28.57
N TYR A 207 -17.89 -17.39 -29.83
CA TYR A 207 -16.57 -17.35 -30.46
C TYR A 207 -15.52 -16.52 -29.68
N PHE A 208 -15.93 -15.39 -29.10
CA PHE A 208 -15.05 -14.48 -28.33
C PHE A 208 -15.10 -14.70 -26.81
N GLN A 209 -15.56 -15.87 -26.35
CA GLN A 209 -15.81 -16.11 -24.92
C GLN A 209 -14.57 -15.90 -24.05
N GLY A 210 -13.40 -16.37 -24.50
CA GLY A 210 -12.14 -16.20 -23.77
C GLY A 210 -11.76 -14.72 -23.60
N THR A 211 -11.85 -13.93 -24.67
CA THR A 211 -11.57 -12.49 -24.66
C THR A 211 -12.53 -11.74 -23.74
N TYR A 212 -13.83 -12.04 -23.82
CA TYR A 212 -14.84 -11.43 -22.94
C TYR A 212 -14.57 -11.74 -21.47
N ILE A 213 -14.32 -13.00 -21.11
CA ILE A 213 -14.02 -13.40 -19.72
C ILE A 213 -12.76 -12.69 -19.23
N ASN A 214 -11.69 -12.65 -20.04
CA ASN A 214 -10.44 -11.99 -19.67
C ASN A 214 -10.65 -10.49 -19.40
N LEU A 215 -11.34 -9.78 -20.30
CA LEU A 215 -11.60 -8.36 -20.14
C LEU A 215 -12.48 -8.06 -18.92
N ARG A 216 -13.54 -8.86 -18.73
CA ARG A 216 -14.42 -8.77 -17.55
C ARG A 216 -13.64 -8.98 -16.26
N ASN A 217 -12.76 -9.98 -16.21
CA ASN A 217 -11.92 -10.24 -15.04
C ASN A 217 -10.97 -9.09 -14.73
N LYS A 218 -10.34 -8.50 -15.76
CA LYS A 218 -9.47 -7.32 -15.61
C LYS A 218 -10.25 -6.11 -15.07
N ILE A 219 -11.45 -5.85 -15.59
CA ILE A 219 -12.30 -4.75 -15.10
C ILE A 219 -12.70 -5.00 -13.64
N ASN A 220 -13.17 -6.21 -13.32
CA ASN A 220 -13.54 -6.58 -11.94
C ASN A 220 -12.35 -6.44 -10.98
N PHE A 221 -11.14 -6.80 -11.42
CA PHE A 221 -9.92 -6.64 -10.63
C PHE A 221 -9.64 -5.17 -10.33
N VAL A 222 -9.71 -4.28 -11.34
CA VAL A 222 -9.52 -2.84 -11.15
C VAL A 222 -10.57 -2.26 -10.18
N MET A 223 -11.84 -2.63 -10.35
CA MET A 223 -12.91 -2.17 -9.45
C MET A 223 -12.66 -2.58 -8.00
N ARG A 224 -12.21 -3.83 -7.77
CA ARG A 224 -11.88 -4.33 -6.42
C ARG A 224 -10.71 -3.57 -5.80
N LEU A 225 -9.66 -3.25 -6.57
CA LEU A 225 -8.54 -2.46 -6.06
C LEU A 225 -8.97 -1.05 -5.70
N VAL A 226 -9.80 -0.42 -6.53
CA VAL A 226 -10.35 0.91 -6.25
C VAL A 226 -11.19 0.90 -5.00
N GLU A 227 -12.10 -0.07 -4.82
CA GLU A 227 -12.88 -0.20 -3.59
C GLU A 227 -11.99 -0.39 -2.34
N LEU A 228 -10.92 -1.18 -2.46
CA LEU A 228 -9.98 -1.44 -1.37
C LEU A 228 -9.20 -0.19 -0.97
N TYR A 229 -8.73 0.59 -1.95
CA TYR A 229 -7.84 1.72 -1.72
C TYR A 229 -8.55 3.07 -1.58
N ARG A 230 -9.79 3.20 -2.06
CA ARG A 230 -10.62 4.41 -1.94
C ARG A 230 -10.54 5.09 -0.56
N PRO A 231 -10.74 4.39 0.58
CA PRO A 231 -10.71 5.05 1.89
C PRO A 231 -9.35 5.65 2.25
N TYR A 232 -8.27 5.20 1.61
CA TYR A 232 -6.91 5.72 1.83
C TYR A 232 -6.56 6.84 0.85
N LEU A 233 -7.02 6.74 -0.40
CA LEU A 233 -6.75 7.73 -1.46
C LEU A 233 -7.48 9.06 -1.26
N PHE A 234 -8.50 9.07 -0.39
CA PHE A 234 -9.28 10.24 0.01
C PHE A 234 -9.20 10.51 1.52
N PHE A 235 -8.21 9.93 2.21
CA PHE A 235 -8.04 10.19 3.63
C PHE A 235 -7.36 11.54 3.83
N GLU A 236 -8.05 12.48 4.47
CA GLU A 236 -7.54 13.82 4.75
C GLU A 236 -6.87 13.92 6.13
N GLY A 237 -6.88 12.84 6.92
CA GLY A 237 -6.35 12.86 8.28
C GLY A 237 -4.83 12.95 8.31
N ILE A 238 -4.33 13.71 9.28
CA ILE A 238 -2.91 13.80 9.63
C ILE A 238 -2.72 13.11 10.97
N PHE A 239 -1.72 12.24 11.07
CA PHE A 239 -1.45 11.48 12.28
C PHE A 239 -0.39 12.19 13.13
N ASP A 240 -0.77 12.58 14.34
CA ASP A 240 0.14 13.20 15.30
C ASP A 240 1.25 12.23 15.73
N ASP A 241 2.51 12.66 15.56
CA ASP A 241 3.71 11.90 15.90
C ASP A 241 4.44 12.44 17.15
N MET A 242 3.76 13.27 17.96
CA MET A 242 4.34 13.94 19.14
C MET A 242 5.07 12.99 20.11
N ASN A 243 4.51 11.82 20.41
CA ASN A 243 5.20 10.84 21.28
C ASN A 243 6.49 10.33 20.65
N THR A 244 6.47 10.08 19.35
CA THR A 244 7.64 9.62 18.58
C THR A 244 8.70 10.72 18.47
N GLU A 245 8.30 11.98 18.35
CA GLU A 245 9.22 13.12 18.43
C GLU A 245 9.86 13.24 19.83
N ARG A 246 9.08 13.07 20.91
CA ARG A 246 9.61 13.05 22.27
C ARG A 246 10.63 11.92 22.48
N LEU A 247 10.35 10.73 21.95
CA LEU A 247 11.28 9.60 21.99
C LEU A 247 12.61 9.95 21.28
N ARG A 248 12.54 10.59 20.11
CA ARG A 248 13.73 11.04 19.36
C ARG A 248 14.51 12.12 20.10
N MET A 249 13.83 13.09 20.70
CA MET A 249 14.48 14.14 21.48
C MET A 249 15.22 13.56 22.69
N ALA A 250 14.58 12.64 23.44
CA ALA A 250 15.21 11.97 24.56
C ALA A 250 16.46 11.17 24.15
N LEU A 251 16.43 10.50 22.98
CA LEU A 251 17.61 9.83 22.44
C LEU A 251 18.75 10.83 22.16
N ARG A 252 18.45 11.97 21.52
CA ARG A 252 19.45 13.01 21.20
C ARG A 252 20.07 13.61 22.47
N GLU A 253 19.25 13.85 23.50
CA GLU A 253 19.71 14.36 24.80
C GLU A 253 20.57 13.36 25.56
N SER A 254 20.34 12.05 25.38
CA SER A 254 21.11 11.00 26.06
C SER A 254 22.56 10.88 25.59
N GLY A 255 22.94 11.54 24.49
CA GLY A 255 24.27 11.41 23.88
C GLY A 255 24.55 10.04 23.26
N ALA A 256 23.56 9.14 23.23
CA ALA A 256 23.60 7.94 22.41
C ALA A 256 23.75 8.31 20.93
N GLU A 257 24.26 7.39 20.11
CA GLU A 257 24.44 7.58 18.67
C GLU A 257 23.09 7.78 17.96
N ALA A 258 22.49 8.97 18.09
CA ALA A 258 21.23 9.34 17.44
C ALA A 258 21.35 9.28 15.92
N ASP A 259 22.57 9.42 15.39
CA ASP A 259 22.89 9.27 13.98
C ASP A 259 22.90 7.79 13.53
N LEU A 260 23.11 6.85 14.45
CA LEU A 260 23.04 5.41 14.17
C LEU A 260 21.58 4.95 14.03
N PHE A 261 20.72 5.33 14.98
CA PHE A 261 19.29 4.99 14.95
C PHE A 261 18.44 6.17 14.49
N CYS A 262 18.71 6.70 13.30
CA CYS A 262 17.91 7.78 12.75
C CYS A 262 16.55 7.26 12.28
N PHE A 263 15.47 7.92 12.72
CA PHE A 263 14.10 7.70 12.24
C PHE A 263 13.28 9.00 12.18
N ASP A 264 13.96 10.13 11.94
CA ASP A 264 13.31 11.44 11.82
C ASP A 264 12.76 11.65 10.40
N PRO A 265 11.43 11.65 10.19
CA PRO A 265 10.86 11.85 8.85
C PRO A 265 11.27 13.18 8.22
N LYS A 266 11.66 14.21 8.99
CA LYS A 266 12.14 15.50 8.47
C LYS A 266 13.45 15.38 7.69
N CYS A 267 14.21 14.31 7.89
CA CYS A 267 15.42 14.03 7.11
C CYS A 267 15.12 13.52 5.69
N ILE A 268 13.88 13.12 5.40
CA ILE A 268 13.49 12.57 4.11
C ILE A 268 13.27 13.71 3.11
N LYS A 269 14.16 13.82 2.14
CA LYS A 269 13.89 14.60 0.92
C LYS A 269 13.14 13.71 -0.05
N TRP A 270 11.82 13.90 -0.17
CA TRP A 270 10.95 12.99 -0.90
C TRP A 270 11.33 12.81 -2.38
N ASP A 271 11.79 13.85 -3.04
CA ASP A 271 12.22 13.79 -4.44
C ASP A 271 13.50 12.94 -4.60
N GLU A 272 14.52 13.18 -3.78
CA GLU A 272 15.75 12.39 -3.77
C GLU A 272 15.46 10.92 -3.38
N TYR A 273 14.62 10.71 -2.36
CA TYR A 273 14.24 9.39 -1.89
C TYR A 273 13.50 8.58 -2.96
N PHE A 274 12.47 9.14 -3.59
CA PHE A 274 11.73 8.38 -4.60
C PHE A 274 12.54 8.14 -5.88
N LEU A 275 13.25 9.15 -6.38
CA LEU A 275 13.93 9.07 -7.67
C LEU A 275 15.23 8.26 -7.61
N ASN A 276 15.96 8.32 -6.49
CA ASN A 276 17.29 7.71 -6.39
C ASN A 276 17.35 6.48 -5.47
N VAL A 277 16.34 6.25 -4.63
CA VAL A 277 16.35 5.16 -3.65
C VAL A 277 15.18 4.20 -3.87
N HIS A 278 13.94 4.64 -3.70
CA HIS A 278 12.77 3.77 -3.66
C HIS A 278 12.42 3.17 -5.04
N LEU A 279 12.23 3.99 -6.08
CA LEU A 279 11.85 3.49 -7.41
C LEU A 279 12.97 2.65 -8.07
N PRO A 280 14.26 3.02 -7.99
CA PRO A 280 15.36 2.13 -8.40
C PRO A 280 15.42 0.83 -7.58
N GLY A 281 15.12 0.90 -6.28
CA GLY A 281 15.08 -0.25 -5.38
C GLY A 281 14.04 -1.28 -5.80
N ILE A 282 12.84 -0.84 -6.18
CA ILE A 282 11.78 -1.70 -6.73
C ILE A 282 12.27 -2.50 -7.95
N GLU A 283 12.99 -1.84 -8.86
CA GLU A 283 13.54 -2.50 -10.06
C GLU A 283 14.65 -3.50 -9.72
N THR A 284 15.49 -3.14 -8.75
CA THR A 284 16.67 -3.90 -8.36
C THR A 284 16.30 -5.16 -7.56
N TYR A 285 15.43 -5.03 -6.56
CA TYR A 285 15.21 -6.09 -5.56
C TYR A 285 13.97 -6.95 -5.82
N LEU A 286 13.01 -6.49 -6.63
CA LEU A 286 11.80 -7.27 -6.90
C LEU A 286 11.90 -8.13 -8.17
N GLU A 287 13.12 -8.30 -8.71
CA GLU A 287 13.43 -9.10 -9.91
C GLU A 287 12.44 -8.86 -11.07
N ILE A 288 11.96 -7.61 -11.20
CA ILE A 288 10.89 -7.29 -12.15
C ILE A 288 11.37 -7.50 -13.59
N LYS A 289 12.69 -7.44 -13.82
CA LYS A 289 13.28 -7.77 -15.12
C LYS A 289 13.09 -9.23 -15.55
N GLY A 290 13.02 -10.19 -14.61
CA GLY A 290 12.83 -11.62 -14.92
C GLY A 290 11.36 -12.07 -14.89
N SER A 291 10.49 -11.39 -14.14
CA SER A 291 9.05 -11.73 -14.07
C SER A 291 8.23 -11.13 -15.21
N MET A 292 8.83 -10.31 -16.08
CA MET A 292 8.16 -9.79 -17.27
C MET A 292 7.84 -10.86 -18.30
N ASP A 293 8.29 -12.11 -18.16
CA ASP A 293 8.00 -13.19 -19.11
C ASP A 293 6.65 -13.90 -18.85
N ASN A 294 6.14 -13.89 -17.62
CA ASN A 294 5.08 -14.84 -17.19
C ASN A 294 3.64 -14.30 -17.04
N GLU A 295 3.31 -13.07 -17.46
CA GLU A 295 1.93 -12.54 -17.41
C GLU A 295 1.40 -11.94 -18.72
#